data_AF-A0A6P5Y534-F1
#
_entry.id   AF-A0A6P5Y534-F1
#
_cell.length_a   1.000
_cell.length_b   1.000
_cell.length_c   1.000
_cell.angle_alpha   90.00
_cell.angle_beta   90.00
_cell.angle_gamma   90.00
#
_symmetry.space_group_name_H-M   'P 1'
#
loop_
_entity.id
_entity.type
_entity.pdbx_description
1 polymer ?
#
loop_
_entity_poly.entity_id
_entity_poly.type
_entity_poly.pdbx_seq_one_letter_code
_entity_poly.pdbx_strand_id
1 'polypeptide(L)'
;MNQWDEIKILHLVAQGHDFKEDVKTDIDDVVGYFEYYTYLAKSLDVKVKRLPSLFPIETFKSYVLKEPLRVIGLITPMEVIHYYGLAILKPFEFGIYHLFGSWLTCVGRFGFLQIAFTRNTITGSMIMKVATQMVKLVSLELSRKSPIILFEDQEYEESR
;
A
#
# COMPACT_ATOMS: atom_id res chain seq x y z
N MET A 1 19.74 -14.61 -17.52
CA MET A 1 19.37 -13.35 -16.84
C MET A 1 18.57 -13.74 -15.62
N ASN A 2 18.92 -13.29 -14.42
CA ASN A 2 18.12 -13.63 -13.24
C ASN A 2 16.82 -12.83 -13.29
N GLN A 3 15.72 -13.37 -12.74
CA GLN A 3 14.41 -12.69 -12.74
C GLN A 3 14.46 -11.26 -12.17
N TRP A 4 15.41 -11.00 -11.26
CA TRP A 4 15.68 -9.69 -10.69
C TRP A 4 16.24 -8.68 -11.70
N ASP A 5 17.00 -9.12 -12.70
CA ASP A 5 17.59 -8.24 -13.70
C ASP A 5 16.52 -7.72 -14.68
N GLU A 6 15.55 -8.56 -15.04
CA GLU A 6 14.42 -8.16 -15.89
C GLU A 6 13.53 -7.10 -15.22
N ILE A 7 13.31 -7.24 -13.91
CA ILE A 7 12.46 -6.32 -13.14
C ILE A 7 13.15 -4.97 -12.98
N LYS A 8 14.47 -4.98 -12.75
CA LYS A 8 15.28 -3.75 -12.72
C LYS A 8 15.14 -2.99 -14.05
N ILE A 9 15.25 -3.68 -15.18
CA ILE A 9 15.12 -3.08 -16.51
C ILE A 9 13.73 -2.46 -16.69
N LEU A 10 12.66 -3.19 -16.36
CA LEU A 10 11.29 -2.68 -16.48
C LEU A 10 11.04 -1.46 -15.58
N HIS A 11 11.53 -1.51 -14.35
CA HIS A 11 11.39 -0.42 -13.40
C HIS A 11 12.10 0.86 -13.89
N LEU A 12 13.30 0.73 -14.46
CA LEU A 12 14.06 1.85 -15.02
C LEU A 12 13.37 2.47 -16.24
N VAL A 13 12.86 1.63 -17.15
CA VAL A 13 12.08 2.09 -18.30
C VAL A 13 10.84 2.86 -17.85
N ALA A 14 10.22 2.47 -16.74
CA ALA A 14 9.04 3.13 -16.21
C ALA A 14 9.33 4.45 -15.48
N GLN A 15 10.49 4.57 -14.82
CA GLN A 15 10.88 5.78 -14.10
C GLN A 15 11.49 6.86 -15.02
N GLY A 16 12.07 6.49 -16.17
CA GLY A 16 12.64 7.44 -17.11
C GLY A 16 13.92 8.14 -16.60
N HIS A 17 14.54 7.63 -15.55
CA HIS A 17 15.80 8.13 -14.98
C HIS A 17 16.98 7.18 -15.31
N ASP A 18 18.19 7.73 -15.45
CA ASP A 18 19.42 6.97 -15.70
C ASP A 18 19.75 6.03 -14.52
N PHE A 19 20.21 4.82 -14.84
CA PHE A 19 20.64 3.77 -13.89
C PHE A 19 21.49 4.35 -12.74
N LYS A 20 20.94 4.34 -11.52
CA LYS A 20 21.69 4.61 -10.28
C LYS A 20 21.32 3.61 -9.19
N GLU A 21 22.17 3.53 -8.17
CA GLU A 21 22.10 2.65 -6.99
C GLU A 21 20.69 2.57 -6.36
N ASP A 22 19.88 3.61 -6.54
CA ASP A 22 18.48 3.77 -6.15
C ASP A 22 17.62 2.53 -6.44
N VAL A 23 17.74 1.90 -7.62
CA VAL A 23 16.90 0.73 -7.97
C VAL A 23 17.18 -0.48 -7.09
N LYS A 24 18.43 -0.65 -6.63
CA LYS A 24 18.76 -1.74 -5.72
C LYS A 24 18.15 -1.49 -4.35
N THR A 25 18.26 -0.26 -3.86
CA THR A 25 17.66 0.18 -2.58
C THR A 25 16.15 -0.01 -2.60
N ASP A 26 15.47 0.39 -3.66
CA ASP A 26 14.02 0.24 -3.74
C ASP A 26 13.56 -1.23 -3.74
N ILE A 27 14.33 -2.13 -4.37
CA ILE A 27 14.04 -3.57 -4.33
C ILE A 27 14.23 -4.11 -2.91
N ASP A 28 15.31 -3.72 -2.25
CA ASP A 28 15.59 -4.13 -0.86
C ASP A 28 14.49 -3.61 0.10
N ASP A 29 13.99 -2.38 -0.12
CA ASP A 29 12.85 -1.83 0.62
C ASP A 29 11.56 -2.65 0.40
N VAL A 30 11.28 -3.05 -0.84
CA VAL A 30 10.13 -3.91 -1.15
C VAL A 30 10.22 -5.24 -0.42
N VAL A 31 11.39 -5.87 -0.42
CA VAL A 31 11.62 -7.10 0.34
C VAL A 31 11.38 -6.85 1.83
N GLY A 32 11.90 -5.74 2.36
CA GLY A 32 11.68 -5.30 3.74
C GLY A 32 10.19 -5.14 4.08
N TYR A 33 9.38 -4.56 3.19
CA TYR A 33 7.93 -4.45 3.39
C TYR A 33 7.25 -5.82 3.48
N PHE A 34 7.62 -6.78 2.61
CA PHE A 34 7.07 -8.14 2.68
C PHE A 34 7.48 -8.83 3.98
N GLU A 35 8.73 -8.74 4.39
CA GLU A 35 9.21 -9.32 5.65
C GLU A 35 8.48 -8.72 6.86
N TYR A 36 8.33 -7.39 6.89
CA TYR A 36 7.59 -6.69 7.93
C TYR A 36 6.12 -7.14 8.02
N TYR A 37 5.41 -7.19 6.90
CA TYR A 37 3.99 -7.61 6.91
C TYR A 37 3.82 -9.10 7.18
N THR A 38 4.74 -9.96 6.73
CA THR A 38 4.70 -11.40 7.08
C THR A 38 4.93 -11.60 8.58
N TYR A 39 5.82 -10.83 9.21
CA TYR A 39 6.00 -10.83 10.66
C TYR A 39 4.72 -10.38 11.40
N LEU A 40 4.11 -9.28 10.97
CA LEU A 40 2.85 -8.81 11.55
C LEU A 40 1.72 -9.83 11.40
N ALA A 41 1.58 -10.45 10.22
CA ALA A 41 0.57 -11.48 9.96
C ALA A 41 0.70 -12.67 10.92
N LYS A 42 1.92 -13.17 11.13
CA LYS A 42 2.20 -14.24 12.11
C LYS A 42 1.79 -13.83 13.53
N SER A 43 1.96 -12.55 13.90
CA SER A 43 1.59 -12.05 15.22
C SER A 43 0.07 -11.84 15.41
N LEU A 44 -0.68 -11.65 14.31
CA LEU A 44 -2.13 -11.43 14.34
C LEU A 44 -2.90 -12.70 14.70
N ASP A 45 -2.49 -13.87 14.19
CA ASP A 45 -3.13 -15.17 14.51
C ASP A 45 -3.15 -15.47 16.03
N VAL A 46 -2.14 -14.97 16.75
CA VAL A 46 -2.02 -15.15 18.21
C VAL A 46 -2.89 -14.14 18.96
N LYS A 47 -2.95 -12.88 18.50
CA LYS A 47 -3.61 -11.77 19.22
C LYS A 47 -5.12 -11.67 18.97
N VAL A 48 -5.61 -12.12 17.80
CA VAL A 48 -7.04 -11.99 17.41
C VAL A 48 -7.95 -12.92 18.23
N LYS A 49 -7.40 -13.92 18.94
CA LYS A 49 -8.16 -14.90 19.72
C LYS A 49 -8.73 -14.41 21.06
N ARG A 50 -9.43 -13.26 21.07
CA ARG A 50 -10.23 -12.69 22.19
C ARG A 50 -9.46 -11.64 23.01
N LEU A 51 -9.56 -10.37 22.61
CA LEU A 51 -9.44 -9.29 23.59
C LEU A 51 -10.71 -9.32 24.47
N PRO A 52 -10.58 -9.48 25.81
CA PRO A 52 -11.71 -9.36 26.71
C PRO A 52 -12.24 -7.91 26.68
N SER A 53 -13.56 -7.76 26.75
CA SER A 53 -14.19 -6.45 26.82
C SER A 53 -13.80 -5.69 28.10
N LEU A 54 -13.74 -4.36 28.00
CA LEU A 54 -13.38 -3.48 29.12
C LEU A 54 -14.38 -3.51 30.30
N PHE A 55 -15.55 -4.11 30.10
CA PHE A 55 -16.62 -4.18 31.11
C PHE A 55 -17.12 -5.62 31.24
N PRO A 56 -16.55 -6.42 32.16
CA PRO A 56 -17.06 -7.74 32.46
C PRO A 56 -18.36 -7.59 33.24
N ILE A 57 -19.48 -7.71 32.54
CA ILE A 57 -20.79 -7.93 33.18
C ILE A 57 -20.92 -9.44 33.31
N GLU A 58 -21.19 -9.95 34.51
CA GLU A 58 -21.22 -11.40 34.80
C GLU A 58 -22.22 -12.19 33.94
N THR A 59 -23.20 -11.50 33.36
CA THR A 59 -24.24 -12.08 32.50
C THR A 59 -23.87 -12.16 31.02
N PHE A 60 -22.90 -11.39 30.53
CA PHE A 60 -22.58 -11.33 29.09
C PHE A 60 -21.09 -11.39 28.82
N LYS A 61 -20.69 -12.31 27.93
CA LYS A 61 -19.33 -12.41 27.42
C LYS A 61 -19.21 -11.63 26.11
N SER A 62 -18.40 -10.57 26.11
CA SER A 62 -18.10 -9.79 24.91
C SER A 62 -16.61 -9.85 24.56
N TYR A 63 -16.32 -9.90 23.26
CA TYR A 63 -14.95 -9.88 22.72
C TYR A 63 -14.94 -9.13 21.39
N VAL A 64 -13.79 -8.57 21.02
CA VAL A 64 -13.58 -7.93 19.72
C VAL A 64 -12.94 -8.92 18.78
N LEU A 65 -13.58 -9.17 17.64
CA LEU A 65 -13.04 -9.98 16.55
C LEU A 65 -12.56 -9.05 15.43
N LYS A 66 -11.38 -9.33 14.87
CA LYS A 66 -10.86 -8.64 13.69
C LYS A 66 -10.89 -9.60 12.52
N GLU A 67 -11.65 -9.28 11.49
CA GLU A 67 -11.77 -10.03 10.25
C GLU A 67 -11.20 -9.21 9.07
N PRO A 68 -10.71 -9.86 8.00
CA PRO A 68 -10.24 -9.14 6.82
C PRO A 68 -11.40 -8.36 6.16
N LEU A 69 -11.09 -7.14 5.69
CA LEU A 69 -12.03 -6.24 5.00
C LEU A 69 -12.47 -6.72 3.60
N ARG A 70 -12.16 -7.97 3.24
CA ARG A 70 -12.48 -8.62 1.97
C ARG A 70 -11.81 -7.93 0.77
N VAL A 71 -12.59 -7.28 -0.10
CA VAL A 71 -12.11 -6.77 -1.39
C VAL A 71 -11.70 -5.30 -1.27
N ILE A 72 -10.42 -5.03 -1.51
CA ILE A 72 -9.81 -3.70 -1.46
C ILE A 72 -9.28 -3.34 -2.85
N GLY A 73 -9.57 -2.13 -3.31
CA GLY A 73 -9.03 -1.58 -4.54
C GLY A 73 -7.75 -0.79 -4.23
N LEU A 74 -6.61 -1.24 -4.73
CA LEU A 74 -5.35 -0.53 -4.62
C LEU A 74 -5.05 0.20 -5.94
N ILE A 75 -4.94 1.52 -5.88
CA ILE A 75 -4.63 2.38 -7.03
C ILE A 75 -3.28 3.03 -6.76
N THR A 76 -2.24 2.50 -7.40
CA THR A 76 -0.85 2.95 -7.27
C THR A 76 -0.36 3.57 -8.58
N PRO A 77 0.67 4.43 -8.52
CA PRO A 77 1.31 4.96 -9.73
C PRO A 77 2.09 3.84 -10.44
N MET A 78 2.25 3.97 -11.76
CA MET A 78 2.87 2.93 -12.60
C MET A 78 4.32 2.63 -12.22
N GLU A 79 5.04 3.59 -11.63
CA GLU A 79 6.41 3.43 -11.14
C GLU A 79 6.54 2.26 -10.14
N VAL A 80 5.52 2.05 -9.31
CA VAL A 80 5.55 1.06 -8.21
C VAL A 80 5.04 -0.32 -8.65
N ILE A 81 4.39 -0.42 -9.81
CA ILE A 81 3.69 -1.64 -10.23
C ILE A 81 4.65 -2.81 -10.55
N HIS A 82 5.89 -2.50 -10.95
CA HIS A 82 6.90 -3.49 -11.34
C HIS A 82 7.39 -4.33 -10.17
N TYR A 83 7.44 -3.77 -8.96
CA TYR A 83 7.80 -4.51 -7.75
C TYR A 83 6.77 -5.59 -7.39
N TYR A 84 5.49 -5.33 -7.66
CA TYR A 84 4.41 -6.28 -7.42
C TYR A 84 4.38 -7.42 -8.45
N GLY A 85 5.07 -7.27 -9.59
CA GLY A 85 5.26 -8.34 -10.56
C GLY A 85 5.82 -9.62 -9.92
N LEU A 86 6.74 -9.51 -8.95
CA LEU A 86 7.26 -10.67 -8.21
C LEU A 86 6.24 -11.36 -7.32
N ALA A 87 5.35 -10.60 -6.69
CA ALA A 87 4.31 -11.14 -5.83
C ALA A 87 3.22 -11.86 -6.63
N ILE A 88 2.93 -11.39 -7.85
CA ILE A 88 1.99 -12.00 -8.79
C ILE A 88 2.61 -13.24 -9.47
N LEU A 89 3.93 -13.25 -9.70
CA LEU A 89 4.63 -14.36 -10.37
C LEU A 89 4.88 -15.57 -9.47
N LYS A 90 4.83 -15.41 -8.14
CA LYS A 90 4.74 -16.58 -7.25
C LYS A 90 3.34 -17.17 -7.38
N PRO A 91 3.18 -18.50 -7.44
CA PRO A 91 1.88 -19.15 -7.50
C PRO A 91 1.19 -19.05 -6.12
N PHE A 92 0.82 -17.82 -5.73
CA PHE A 92 -0.19 -17.59 -4.72
C PHE A 92 -1.55 -17.77 -5.41
N GLU A 93 -2.48 -18.40 -4.70
CA GLU A 93 -3.74 -18.92 -5.23
C GLU A 93 -4.47 -17.90 -6.15
N PHE A 94 -4.89 -18.38 -7.32
CA PHE A 94 -5.68 -17.61 -8.29
C PHE A 94 -6.84 -16.89 -7.58
N GLY A 95 -6.92 -15.55 -7.71
CA GLY A 95 -8.04 -14.75 -7.23
C GLY A 95 -7.76 -13.76 -6.10
N ILE A 96 -6.54 -13.73 -5.54
CA ILE A 96 -6.17 -12.78 -4.47
C ILE A 96 -5.89 -11.37 -5.02
N TYR A 97 -5.27 -11.28 -6.20
CA TYR A 97 -4.95 -10.02 -6.86
C TYR A 97 -5.55 -9.97 -8.26
N HIS A 98 -6.19 -8.84 -8.59
CA HIS A 98 -6.71 -8.57 -9.93
C HIS A 98 -6.19 -7.22 -10.41
N LEU A 99 -5.52 -7.20 -11.55
CA LEU A 99 -5.06 -5.97 -12.18
C LEU A 99 -6.17 -5.39 -13.06
N PHE A 100 -6.45 -4.10 -12.87
CA PHE A 100 -7.42 -3.36 -13.68
C PHE A 100 -6.70 -2.24 -14.42
N GLY A 101 -7.09 -2.02 -15.69
CA GLY A 101 -6.53 -0.95 -16.52
C GLY A 101 -7.08 0.46 -16.23
N SER A 102 -8.08 0.60 -15.35
CA SER A 102 -8.69 1.90 -15.04
C SER A 102 -9.17 2.00 -13.60
N TRP A 103 -8.87 3.15 -12.98
CA TRP A 103 -9.28 3.45 -11.60
C TRP A 103 -10.80 3.64 -11.45
N LEU A 104 -11.48 4.11 -12.50
CA LEU A 104 -12.92 4.38 -12.46
C LEU A 104 -13.73 3.09 -12.23
N THR A 105 -13.26 1.97 -12.78
CA THR A 105 -13.87 0.66 -12.64
C THR A 105 -13.82 0.14 -11.19
N CYS A 106 -12.77 0.51 -10.44
CA CYS A 106 -12.58 0.07 -9.06
C CYS A 106 -13.43 0.90 -8.09
N VAL A 107 -13.43 2.23 -8.25
CA VAL A 107 -14.14 3.14 -7.33
C VAL A 107 -15.65 3.10 -7.54
N GLY A 108 -16.12 2.86 -8.77
CA GLY A 108 -17.54 2.84 -9.12
C GLY A 108 -18.30 1.54 -8.85
N ARG A 109 -17.64 0.44 -8.43
CA ARG A 109 -18.27 -0.89 -8.35
C ARG A 109 -18.57 -1.31 -6.91
N PHE A 110 -19.77 -1.82 -6.64
CA PHE A 110 -20.22 -2.20 -5.29
C PHE A 110 -19.35 -3.28 -4.60
N GLY A 111 -18.57 -4.05 -5.37
CA GLY A 111 -17.75 -5.14 -4.85
C GLY A 111 -16.53 -4.72 -4.02
N PHE A 112 -16.14 -3.44 -4.01
CA PHE A 112 -14.98 -2.94 -3.26
C PHE A 112 -15.41 -2.22 -1.98
N LEU A 113 -14.90 -2.65 -0.82
CA LEU A 113 -15.23 -2.06 0.48
C LEU A 113 -14.30 -0.87 0.84
N GLN A 114 -13.05 -0.94 0.40
CA GLN A 114 -12.06 0.12 0.61
C GLN A 114 -11.29 0.42 -0.67
N ILE A 115 -10.90 1.69 -0.83
CA ILE A 115 -9.97 2.15 -1.85
C ILE A 115 -8.73 2.76 -1.17
N ALA A 116 -7.55 2.28 -1.55
CA ALA A 116 -6.28 2.90 -1.19
C ALA A 116 -5.68 3.55 -2.43
N PHE A 117 -5.36 4.85 -2.36
CA PHE A 117 -4.85 5.61 -3.49
C PHE A 117 -3.64 6.45 -3.08
N THR A 118 -2.58 6.36 -3.89
CA THR A 118 -1.34 7.12 -3.70
C THR A 118 -0.98 7.86 -4.97
N ARG A 119 -1.23 9.18 -5.04
CA ARG A 119 -0.75 10.05 -6.15
C ARG A 119 -1.07 11.53 -5.88
N ASN A 120 -1.55 12.25 -6.89
CA ASN A 120 -1.85 13.67 -6.82
C ASN A 120 -3.21 13.95 -6.15
N THR A 121 -3.33 15.16 -5.60
CA THR A 121 -4.51 15.63 -4.87
C THR A 121 -5.76 15.76 -5.73
N ILE A 122 -5.62 16.07 -7.03
CA ILE A 122 -6.75 16.29 -7.94
C ILE A 122 -7.51 14.97 -8.15
N THR A 123 -6.81 13.92 -8.55
CA THR A 123 -7.38 12.58 -8.73
C THR A 123 -7.84 12.01 -7.39
N GLY A 124 -7.09 12.21 -6.30
CA GLY A 124 -7.51 11.77 -4.96
C GLY A 124 -8.83 12.40 -4.51
N SER A 125 -9.01 13.70 -4.76
CA SER A 125 -10.27 14.41 -4.49
C SER A 125 -11.42 13.85 -5.33
N MET A 126 -11.18 13.52 -6.60
CA MET A 126 -12.19 12.90 -7.46
C MET A 126 -12.58 11.49 -6.99
N ILE A 127 -11.60 10.69 -6.59
CA ILE A 127 -11.83 9.35 -6.00
C ILE A 127 -12.69 9.47 -4.75
N MET A 128 -12.38 10.40 -3.84
CA MET A 128 -13.18 10.65 -2.63
C MET A 128 -14.63 11.01 -3.00
N LYS A 129 -14.84 11.92 -3.96
CA LYS A 129 -16.19 12.32 -4.39
C LYS A 129 -17.02 11.14 -4.88
N VAL A 130 -16.43 10.24 -5.67
CA VAL A 130 -17.13 9.04 -6.16
C VAL A 130 -17.34 8.01 -5.05
N ALA A 131 -16.34 7.82 -4.19
CA ALA A 131 -16.40 6.87 -3.07
C ALA A 131 -17.48 7.22 -2.04
N THR A 132 -17.70 8.51 -1.76
CA THR A 132 -18.72 8.99 -0.81
C THR A 132 -20.14 8.62 -1.25
N GLN A 133 -20.41 8.53 -2.56
CA GLN A 133 -21.74 8.13 -3.07
C GLN A 133 -22.12 6.69 -2.64
N MET A 134 -21.14 5.86 -2.30
CA MET A 134 -21.32 4.47 -1.87
C MET A 134 -20.83 4.23 -0.44
N VAL A 135 -20.46 5.29 0.29
CA VAL A 135 -19.91 5.21 1.66
C VAL A 135 -18.71 4.24 1.76
N LYS A 136 -17.84 4.24 0.74
CA LYS A 136 -16.63 3.41 0.75
C LYS A 136 -15.57 4.05 1.63
N LEU A 137 -14.82 3.19 2.33
CA LEU A 137 -13.64 3.61 3.05
C LEU A 137 -12.56 4.03 2.04
N VAL A 138 -11.92 5.17 2.27
CA VAL A 138 -10.80 5.62 1.44
C VAL A 138 -9.58 5.94 2.29
N SER A 139 -8.41 5.54 1.80
CA SER A 139 -7.10 5.98 2.29
C SER A 139 -6.40 6.69 1.15
N LEU A 140 -5.98 7.94 1.38
CA LEU A 140 -5.44 8.83 0.37
C LEU A 140 -4.05 9.33 0.81
N GLU A 141 -3.01 8.85 0.15
CA GLU A 141 -1.65 9.39 0.25
C GLU A 141 -1.43 10.36 -0.91
N LEU A 142 -1.49 11.65 -0.62
CA LEU A 142 -1.51 12.70 -1.63
C LEU A 142 -0.21 13.47 -1.64
N SER A 143 0.27 13.81 -2.85
CA SER A 143 1.46 14.63 -3.04
C SER A 143 1.39 15.91 -2.20
N ARG A 144 2.41 16.11 -1.37
CA ARG A 144 2.58 17.29 -0.51
C ARG A 144 3.92 17.95 -0.85
N LYS A 145 3.99 19.28 -0.67
CA LYS A 145 5.28 19.98 -0.55
C LYS A 145 5.75 19.89 0.90
N SER A 146 6.76 19.08 1.15
CA SER A 146 7.40 18.99 2.46
C SER A 146 8.45 20.11 2.58
N PRO A 147 8.31 21.06 3.52
CA PRO A 147 9.29 22.12 3.68
C PRO A 147 10.57 21.55 4.31
N ILE A 148 11.72 21.94 3.78
CA ILE A 148 13.01 21.79 4.45
C ILE A 148 13.35 23.16 5.00
N ILE A 149 13.48 23.26 6.32
CA ILE A 149 13.84 24.51 7.00
C ILE A 149 15.31 24.41 7.36
N LEU A 150 16.13 25.25 6.72
CA LEU A 150 17.55 25.38 7.01
C LEU A 150 17.77 26.63 7.86
N PHE A 151 18.48 26.47 8.96
CA PHE A 151 18.90 27.58 9.81
C PHE A 151 20.32 28.04 9.40
N GLU A 152 20.64 29.30 9.67
CA GLU A 152 21.95 29.89 9.31
C GLU A 152 23.15 29.22 10.00
N ASP A 153 22.89 28.46 11.07
CA ASP A 153 23.89 27.74 11.88
C ASP A 153 24.15 26.31 11.42
N GLN A 154 23.46 25.82 10.38
CA GLN A 154 23.65 24.47 9.85
C GLN A 154 24.73 24.43 8.76
N GLU A 155 25.71 23.54 8.92
CA GLU A 155 26.70 23.27 7.88
C GLU A 155 26.02 22.58 6.67
N TYR A 156 26.15 23.19 5.50
CA TYR A 156 25.41 22.84 4.28
C TYR A 156 25.61 21.38 3.81
N GLU A 157 26.77 20.77 4.09
CA GLU A 157 27.14 19.42 3.66
C GLU A 157 26.34 18.32 4.38
N GLU A 158 25.89 18.52 5.62
CA GLU A 158 25.13 17.51 6.39
C GLU A 158 23.62 17.48 6.07
N SER A 159 23.14 18.45 5.29
CA SER A 159 21.70 18.66 5.03
C SER A 159 21.18 18.07 3.71
N ARG A 160 22.02 17.30 3.01
CA ARG A 160 21.73 16.70 1.69
C ARG A 160 21.32 15.24 1.74
#